data_AF-A0A9P7JFD3-F1
#
_entry.id   AF-A0A9P7JFD3-F1
#
_cell.length_a   1.000
_cell.length_b   1.000
_cell.length_c   1.000
_cell.angle_alpha   90.00
_cell.angle_beta   90.00
_cell.angle_gamma   90.00
#
_symmetry.space_group_name_H-M   'P 1'
#
loop_
_entity.id
_entity.type
_entity.pdbx_description
1 polymer ?
#
loop_
_entity_poly.entity_id
_entity_poly.type
_entity_poly.pdbx_seq_one_letter_code
_entity_poly.pdbx_strand_id
1 'polypeptide(L)'
;MSTFVIEHNTRVGDNPCVESKSPSKLHQSSFIQLDDWFEGYAHFLDLNVWPLSSVVETIWDDATKSWNVVIDRGAMSHHSKIKHIVLATATASSDLDLDRKTLDESIEE
;
A
#
# COMPACT_ATOMS: atom_id res chain seq x y z
N MET A 1 2.79 24.00 -0.57
CA MET A 1 3.43 22.69 -0.82
C MET A 1 2.31 21.66 -0.72
N SER A 2 2.05 20.89 -1.79
CA SER A 2 1.03 19.84 -1.76
C SER A 2 1.68 18.52 -1.35
N THR A 3 1.14 17.88 -0.33
CA THR A 3 1.48 16.51 0.06
C THR A 3 0.35 15.60 -0.39
N PHE A 4 0.67 14.40 -0.84
CA PHE A 4 -0.29 13.35 -1.10
C PHE A 4 0.25 12.04 -0.51
N VAL A 5 -0.66 11.24 0.04
CA VAL A 5 -0.36 9.91 0.56
C VAL A 5 -0.90 8.90 -0.44
N ILE A 6 -0.06 7.97 -0.87
CA ILE A 6 -0.43 6.92 -1.81
C ILE A 6 -0.66 5.64 -1.01
N GLU A 7 -1.86 5.08 -1.14
CA GLU A 7 -2.28 3.87 -0.45
C GLU A 7 -2.76 2.85 -1.48
N HIS A 8 -2.16 1.66 -1.45
CA HIS A 8 -2.51 0.60 -2.40
C HIS A 8 -3.88 0.00 -2.06
N ASN A 9 -4.21 -0.07 -0.77
CA ASN A 9 -5.46 -0.65 -0.31
C ASN A 9 -6.66 0.28 -0.53
N THR A 10 -7.85 -0.30 -0.39
CA THR A 10 -9.12 0.43 -0.49
C THR A 10 -9.38 1.36 0.70
N ARG A 11 -8.62 1.23 1.80
CA ARG A 11 -8.80 1.93 3.06
C ARG A 11 -7.46 2.33 3.66
N VAL A 12 -7.48 3.35 4.52
CA VAL A 12 -6.31 3.78 5.30
C VAL A 12 -6.11 2.87 6.52
N GLY A 13 -4.85 2.58 6.86
CA GLY A 13 -4.52 1.91 8.13
C GLY A 13 -3.81 0.56 8.03
N ASP A 14 -3.16 0.28 6.89
CA ASP A 14 -2.35 -0.90 6.57
C ASP A 14 -2.17 -1.96 7.70
N ASN A 15 -2.73 -3.15 7.45
CA ASN A 15 -2.67 -4.40 8.22
C ASN A 15 -3.18 -4.36 9.67
N PRO A 16 -4.11 -5.28 9.96
CA PRO A 16 -3.65 -6.51 10.60
C PRO A 16 -4.34 -7.77 10.05
N CYS A 17 -3.50 -8.64 9.50
CA CYS A 17 -3.80 -9.96 8.97
C CYS A 17 -4.52 -9.97 7.61
N VAL A 18 -3.71 -10.00 6.54
CA VAL A 18 -3.92 -10.89 5.37
C VAL A 18 -5.02 -11.90 5.67
N GLU A 19 -6.17 -11.72 5.00
CA GLU A 19 -7.25 -12.71 4.89
C GLU A 19 -7.27 -13.74 6.02
N SER A 20 -7.72 -13.37 7.22
CA SER A 20 -7.80 -14.33 8.31
C SER A 20 -8.73 -15.47 7.92
N LYS A 21 -8.17 -16.60 7.45
CA LYS A 21 -8.84 -17.90 7.36
C LYS A 21 -9.10 -18.49 8.75
N SER A 22 -9.30 -17.64 9.77
CA SER A 22 -9.56 -18.04 11.15
C SER A 22 -11.01 -17.71 11.51
N PRO A 23 -11.83 -18.71 11.90
CA PRO A 23 -13.28 -18.56 12.02
C PRO A 23 -13.75 -17.87 13.31
N SER A 24 -12.85 -17.32 14.14
CA SER A 24 -13.23 -16.72 15.42
C SER A 24 -13.69 -15.26 15.27
N LYS A 25 -15.01 -15.07 15.24
CA LYS A 25 -15.72 -13.77 15.13
C LYS A 25 -15.32 -12.69 16.14
N LEU A 26 -14.67 -13.06 17.25
CA LEU A 26 -14.30 -12.13 18.33
C LEU A 26 -13.05 -11.30 18.02
N HIS A 27 -12.20 -11.70 17.06
CA HIS A 27 -10.97 -10.98 16.73
C HIS A 27 -11.15 -10.01 15.55
N GLN A 28 -12.15 -10.23 14.70
CA GLN A 28 -12.43 -9.38 13.53
C GLN A 28 -13.00 -8.01 13.89
N SER A 29 -13.73 -7.89 14.99
CA SER A 29 -14.40 -6.62 15.37
C SER A 29 -13.43 -5.52 15.80
N SER A 30 -12.31 -5.86 16.45
CA SER A 30 -11.31 -4.87 16.88
C SER A 30 -10.55 -4.25 15.72
N PHE A 31 -10.37 -4.98 14.63
CA PHE A 31 -9.65 -4.49 13.46
C PHE A 31 -10.51 -3.55 12.62
N ILE A 32 -11.79 -3.89 12.43
CA ILE A 32 -12.75 -2.97 11.81
C ILE A 32 -12.80 -1.64 12.56
N GLN A 33 -12.80 -1.69 13.89
CA GLN A 33 -12.79 -0.47 14.72
C GLN A 33 -11.50 0.36 14.54
N LEU A 34 -10.36 -0.30 14.35
CA LEU A 34 -9.08 0.39 14.14
C LEU A 34 -8.99 1.03 12.75
N ASP A 35 -9.46 0.33 11.71
CA ASP A 35 -9.54 0.88 10.35
C ASP A 35 -10.46 2.11 10.30
N ASP A 36 -11.63 2.04 10.95
CA ASP A 36 -12.55 3.18 11.07
C ASP A 36 -11.90 4.37 11.79
N TRP A 37 -11.06 4.08 12.80
CA TRP A 37 -10.31 5.11 13.51
C TRP A 37 -9.26 5.77 12.61
N PHE A 38 -8.50 5.00 11.81
CA PHE A 38 -7.52 5.56 10.87
C PHE A 38 -8.19 6.40 9.78
N GLU A 39 -9.31 5.94 9.24
CA GLU A 39 -10.09 6.70 8.26
C GLU A 39 -10.58 8.03 8.87
N GLY A 40 -11.17 7.97 10.07
CA GLY A 40 -11.60 9.16 10.80
C GLY A 40 -10.46 10.12 11.12
N TYR A 41 -9.28 9.59 11.46
CA TYR A 41 -8.09 10.38 11.73
C TYR A 41 -7.56 11.09 10.48
N ALA A 42 -7.50 10.39 9.34
CA ALA A 42 -7.10 10.97 8.06
C ALA A 42 -8.06 12.10 7.63
N HIS A 43 -9.36 11.89 7.79
CA HIS A 43 -10.38 12.92 7.56
C HIS A 43 -10.25 14.12 8.49
N PHE A 44 -10.03 13.89 9.79
CA PHE A 44 -9.90 14.96 10.78
C PHE A 44 -8.70 15.87 10.49
N LEU A 45 -7.61 15.30 9.94
CA LEU A 45 -6.42 16.04 9.56
C LEU A 45 -6.45 16.60 8.13
N ASP A 46 -7.53 16.38 7.39
CA ASP A 46 -7.67 16.76 5.97
C ASP A 46 -6.50 16.25 5.11
N LEU A 47 -6.10 14.99 5.34
CA LEU A 47 -5.03 14.38 4.56
C LEU A 47 -5.50 14.06 3.14
N ASN A 48 -4.70 14.47 2.15
CA ASN A 48 -4.93 14.11 0.76
C ASN A 48 -4.43 12.68 0.50
N VAL A 49 -5.25 11.69 0.85
CA VAL A 49 -4.96 10.26 0.66
C VAL A 49 -5.60 9.76 -0.63
N TRP A 50 -4.81 9.03 -1.42
CA TRP A 50 -5.26 8.37 -2.64
C TRP A 50 -5.27 6.85 -2.42
N PRO A 51 -6.43 6.26 -2.05
CA PRO A 51 -6.58 4.81 -1.98
C PRO A 51 -6.58 4.19 -3.38
N LEU A 52 -6.41 2.87 -3.44
CA LEU A 52 -6.33 2.10 -4.70
C LEU A 52 -5.33 2.67 -5.70
N SER A 53 -4.23 3.22 -5.20
CA SER A 53 -3.21 3.88 -6.02
C SER A 53 -1.85 3.28 -5.72
N SER A 54 -1.02 3.13 -6.74
CA SER A 54 0.33 2.56 -6.60
C SER A 54 1.36 3.44 -7.31
N VAL A 55 2.57 3.49 -6.77
CA VAL A 55 3.70 4.13 -7.45
C VAL A 55 4.30 3.12 -8.40
N VAL A 56 4.25 3.41 -9.71
CA VAL A 56 4.74 2.51 -10.76
C VAL A 56 6.19 2.80 -11.11
N GLU A 57 6.58 4.07 -11.08
CA GLU A 57 7.91 4.49 -11.48
C GLU A 57 8.35 5.75 -10.72
N THR A 58 9.63 5.79 -10.35
CA THR A 58 10.29 6.96 -9.75
C THR A 58 11.65 7.18 -10.39
N ILE A 59 11.85 8.32 -11.05
CA ILE A 59 13.11 8.70 -11.68
C ILE A 59 13.63 10.00 -11.07
N TRP A 60 14.87 9.99 -10.56
CA TRP A 60 15.56 11.19 -10.11
C TRP A 60 16.03 12.03 -11.30
N ASP A 61 15.73 13.32 -11.30
CA ASP A 61 16.24 14.31 -12.25
C ASP A 61 17.33 15.16 -11.57
N ASP A 62 18.58 14.94 -11.99
CA ASP A 62 19.73 15.62 -11.44
C ASP A 62 19.83 17.10 -11.79
N ALA A 63 19.20 17.55 -12.87
CA ALA A 63 19.21 18.95 -13.28
C ALA A 63 18.25 19.78 -12.43
N THR A 64 17.07 19.21 -12.12
CA THR A 64 16.04 19.89 -11.33
C THR A 64 16.06 19.51 -9.84
N LYS A 65 16.92 18.55 -9.46
CA LYS A 65 17.03 18.00 -8.09
C LYS A 65 15.66 17.60 -7.53
N SER A 66 14.89 16.89 -8.36
CA SER A 66 13.53 16.48 -8.07
C SER A 66 13.26 15.07 -8.61
N TRP A 67 12.25 14.40 -8.06
CA TRP A 67 11.76 13.11 -8.52
C TRP A 67 10.63 13.31 -9.52
N ASN A 68 10.70 12.62 -10.66
CA ASN A 68 9.56 12.36 -11.53
C ASN A 68 8.92 11.06 -11.07
N VAL A 69 7.65 11.12 -10.67
CA VAL A 69 6.92 9.98 -10.14
C VAL A 69 5.70 9.72 -11.00
N VAL A 70 5.50 8.45 -11.35
CA VAL A 70 4.32 7.95 -12.06
C VAL A 70 3.49 7.14 -11.07
N ILE A 71 2.26 7.58 -10.87
CA ILE A 71 1.29 6.94 -9.97
C ILE A 71 0.17 6.36 -10.83
N ASP A 72 -0.10 5.08 -10.67
CA ASP A 72 -1.30 4.45 -11.22
C ASP A 72 -2.46 4.64 -10.25
N ARG A 73 -3.61 5.05 -10.79
CA ARG A 73 -4.87 5.23 -10.07
C ARG A 73 -6.00 4.50 -10.80
N GLY A 74 -5.71 3.30 -11.30
CA GLY A 74 -6.63 2.45 -12.05
C GLY A 74 -6.74 2.89 -13.50
N ALA A 75 -7.78 3.63 -13.85
CA ALA A 75 -8.03 4.03 -15.25
C ALA A 75 -7.15 5.20 -15.73
N MET A 76 -6.42 5.86 -14.82
CA MET A 76 -5.65 7.07 -15.13
C MET A 76 -4.29 7.05 -14.42
N SER A 77 -3.23 7.26 -15.20
CA SER A 77 -1.89 7.50 -14.67
C SER A 77 -1.69 8.98 -14.36
N HIS A 78 -1.07 9.27 -13.22
CA HIS A 78 -0.74 10.62 -12.77
C HIS A 78 0.78 10.82 -12.72
N HIS A 79 1.26 11.85 -13.41
CA HIS A 79 2.67 12.22 -13.41
C HIS A 79 2.90 13.44 -12.53
N SER A 80 3.84 13.34 -11.61
CA SER A 80 4.15 14.40 -10.65
C SER A 80 5.64 14.64 -10.51
N LYS A 81 6.03 15.92 -10.37
CA LYS A 81 7.39 16.33 -10.00
C LYS A 81 7.42 16.72 -8.53
N ILE A 82 8.17 15.99 -7.71
CA ILE A 82 8.20 16.19 -6.26
C ILE A 82 9.63 16.25 -5.72
N LYS A 83 9.81 16.92 -4.57
CA LYS A 83 11.14 17.09 -3.96
C LYS A 83 11.52 15.95 -3.03
N HIS A 84 10.54 15.35 -2.36
CA HIS A 84 10.75 14.38 -1.31
C HIS A 84 9.81 13.20 -1.50
N ILE A 85 10.33 12.00 -1.29
CA ILE A 85 9.57 10.75 -1.21
C ILE A 85 9.82 10.20 0.19
N VAL A 86 8.74 9.90 0.90
CA VAL A 86 8.79 9.22 2.20
C VAL A 86 8.14 7.85 1.99
N LEU A 87 8.93 6.79 2.16
CA LEU A 87 8.45 5.42 2.04
C LEU A 87 8.03 4.93 3.42
N ALA A 88 6.75 4.58 3.54
CA ALA A 88 6.15 3.97 4.73
C ALA A 88 5.65 2.55 4.43
N THR A 89 6.23 1.88 3.43
CA THR A 89 5.92 0.50 3.05
C THR A 89 6.56 -0.44 4.08
N ALA A 90 5.78 -0.93 5.04
CA ALA A 90 6.27 -1.84 6.07
C ALA A 90 6.91 -3.10 5.45
N THR A 91 7.90 -3.70 6.11
CA THR A 91 8.63 -4.88 5.60
C THR A 91 7.84 -6.19 5.61
N ALA A 92 6.61 -6.19 6.10
CA ALA A 92 5.76 -7.38 6.23
C ALA A 92 4.82 -7.60 5.03
N SER A 93 4.82 -6.70 4.04
CA SER A 93 3.98 -6.78 2.84
C SER A 93 4.57 -7.69 1.75
N SER A 94 5.46 -8.60 2.13
CA SER A 94 6.08 -9.51 1.18
C SER A 94 5.08 -10.61 0.81
N ASP A 95 4.37 -10.42 -0.29
CA ASP A 95 4.07 -11.51 -1.24
C ASP A 95 5.41 -12.03 -1.80
N LEU A 96 6.27 -12.56 -0.92
CA LEU A 96 7.28 -13.51 -1.32
C LEU A 96 6.53 -14.84 -1.47
N ASP A 97 5.75 -14.93 -2.54
CA ASP A 97 5.39 -16.19 -3.17
C ASP A 97 6.68 -16.78 -3.77
N LEU A 98 7.60 -17.19 -2.90
CA LEU A 98 8.70 -18.06 -3.29
C LEU A 98 8.07 -19.44 -3.54
N ASP A 99 7.67 -19.65 -4.80
CA ASP A 99 7.49 -20.93 -5.48
C ASP A 99 7.09 -22.11 -4.56
N ARG A 100 5.87 -22.09 -4.04
CA ARG A 100 5.25 -23.32 -3.52
C ARG A 100 5.03 -24.37 -4.63
N LYS A 101 5.21 -23.99 -5.90
CA LYS A 101 5.03 -24.84 -7.07
C LYS A 101 6.15 -25.87 -7.29
N THR A 102 7.30 -25.71 -6.64
CA THR A 102 8.48 -26.56 -6.89
C THR A 102 8.53 -27.83 -6.02
N LEU A 103 7.66 -27.98 -5.01
CA LEU A 103 7.69 -29.13 -4.09
C LEU A 103 6.70 -30.26 -4.43
N ASP A 104 5.81 -30.05 -5.40
CA ASP A 104 4.83 -31.06 -5.80
C ASP A 104 5.36 -32.01 -6.91
N GLU A 105 6.55 -31.74 -7.50
CA GLU A 105 7.18 -32.57 -8.54
C GLU A 105 8.25 -33.56 -8.00
N SER A 106 8.43 -33.69 -6.68
CA SER A 106 9.48 -34.55 -6.08
C SER A 106 8.99 -35.86 -5.45
N ILE A 107 7.70 -36.22 -5.59
CA ILE A 107 7.11 -37.40 -4.90
C ILE A 107 6.76 -38.55 -5.85
N GLU A 108 7.13 -38.48 -7.13
CA GLU A 108 7.07 -39.63 -8.05
C GLU A 108 8.47 -40.00 -8.57
N GLU A 109 9.27 -40.66 -7.72
CA GLU A 109 10.26 -41.65 -8.16
C GLU A 109 10.43 -42.76 -7.11
#